data_AF-A0A6A6Y871-F1
#
_entry.id   AF-A0A6A6Y871-F1
#
_cell.length_a   1.000
_cell.length_b   1.000
_cell.length_c   1.000
_cell.angle_alpha   90.00
_cell.angle_beta   90.00
_cell.angle_gamma   90.00
#
_symmetry.space_group_name_H-M   'P 1'
#
loop_
_entity.id
_entity.type
_entity.pdbx_description
1 polymer ?
#
loop_
_entity_poly.entity_id
_entity_poly.type
_entity_poly.pdbx_seq_one_letter_code
_entity_poly.pdbx_strand_id
1 'polypeptide(L)'
;MLSKNILLSLAILATSTFAAPTARTDSYYWTVERFTSTCTAATCRYDFNVTGAVGPLNQPSFDAYGCDGESVPGVFEPCATLGIDVLGSVKIKELNLGDKANVFVEFSFEQWV
;
A
#
# COMPACT_ATOMS: atom_id res chain seq x y z
N MET A 1 -49.05 1.80 -59.01
CA MET A 1 -49.07 0.57 -58.18
C MET A 1 -47.94 0.68 -57.16
N LEU A 2 -48.29 0.37 -55.91
CA LEU A 2 -47.61 0.47 -54.61
C LEU A 2 -46.13 0.91 -54.47
N SER A 3 -45.99 1.95 -53.64
CA SER A 3 -44.87 2.40 -52.81
C SER A 3 -43.74 1.38 -52.53
N LYS A 4 -42.50 1.78 -52.88
CA LYS A 4 -41.24 1.14 -52.46
C LYS A 4 -40.99 1.49 -50.99
N ASN A 5 -41.32 0.57 -50.09
CA ASN A 5 -41.07 0.71 -48.66
C ASN A 5 -39.56 0.73 -48.39
N ILE A 6 -39.05 1.89 -47.96
CA ILE A 6 -37.69 2.09 -47.47
C ILE A 6 -37.66 1.55 -46.03
N LEU A 7 -37.04 0.40 -45.83
CA LEU A 7 -36.73 -0.13 -44.50
C LEU A 7 -35.43 0.51 -44.01
N LEU A 8 -35.56 1.54 -43.18
CA LEU A 8 -34.44 2.17 -42.49
C LEU A 8 -34.13 1.35 -41.24
N SER A 9 -33.18 0.41 -41.33
CA SER A 9 -32.73 -0.39 -40.20
C SER A 9 -31.87 0.46 -39.26
N LEU A 10 -32.42 0.84 -38.10
CA LEU A 10 -31.69 1.50 -37.02
C LEU A 10 -30.71 0.50 -36.37
N ALA A 11 -29.44 0.58 -36.74
CA ALA A 11 -28.36 -0.11 -36.03
C ALA A 11 -28.03 0.68 -34.76
N ILE A 12 -28.51 0.20 -33.60
CA ILE A 12 -28.15 0.75 -32.30
C ILE A 12 -26.74 0.23 -31.98
N LEU A 13 -25.71 1.06 -32.17
CA LEU A 13 -24.37 0.78 -31.66
C LEU A 13 -24.42 0.88 -30.13
N ALA A 14 -24.40 -0.27 -29.46
CA ALA A 14 -24.12 -0.32 -28.03
C ALA A 14 -22.62 -0.04 -27.82
N THR A 15 -22.25 1.22 -27.60
CA THR A 15 -20.91 1.55 -27.13
C THR A 15 -20.81 1.19 -25.66
N SER A 16 -20.20 0.04 -25.36
CA SER A 16 -19.77 -0.30 -24.01
C SER A 16 -18.64 0.64 -23.58
N THR A 17 -19.00 1.72 -22.90
CA THR A 17 -18.03 2.58 -22.21
C THR A 17 -17.53 1.84 -20.98
N PHE A 18 -16.36 1.22 -21.10
CA PHE A 18 -15.60 0.77 -19.93
C PHE A 18 -15.18 2.02 -19.14
N ALA A 19 -15.63 2.11 -17.89
CA ALA A 19 -15.17 3.16 -16.99
C ALA A 19 -13.64 3.04 -16.84
N ALA A 20 -12.92 4.13 -17.08
CA ALA A 20 -11.49 4.18 -16.82
C ALA A 20 -11.24 4.00 -15.32
N PRO A 21 -10.20 3.24 -14.91
CA PRO A 21 -9.87 3.11 -13.49
C PRO A 21 -9.60 4.50 -12.92
N THR A 22 -10.36 4.85 -11.87
CA THR A 22 -10.15 6.09 -11.14
C THR A 22 -8.96 5.89 -10.21
N ALA A 23 -7.99 6.81 -10.24
CA ALA A 23 -6.87 6.77 -9.30
C ALA A 23 -7.39 6.88 -7.87
N ARG A 24 -6.96 5.97 -6.98
CA ARG A 24 -7.26 6.05 -5.54
C ARG A 24 -6.61 7.30 -4.95
N THR A 25 -7.41 8.31 -4.67
CA THR A 25 -6.98 9.55 -4.01
C THR A 25 -6.70 9.36 -2.52
N ASP A 26 -7.04 8.19 -1.97
CA ASP A 26 -6.84 7.79 -0.57
C ASP A 26 -5.56 6.97 -0.34
N SER A 27 -4.69 6.87 -1.36
CA SER A 27 -3.42 6.15 -1.24
C SER A 27 -2.49 6.87 -0.27
N TYR A 28 -2.15 6.23 0.84
CA TYR A 28 -1.21 6.77 1.82
C TYR A 28 0.21 6.26 1.56
N TYR A 29 1.14 7.18 1.29
CA TYR A 29 2.53 6.86 0.97
C TYR A 29 3.43 7.11 2.17
N TRP A 30 4.42 6.24 2.33
CA TRP A 30 5.45 6.28 3.36
C TRP A 30 6.81 6.01 2.71
N THR A 31 7.88 6.38 3.40
CA THR A 31 9.26 6.26 2.94
C THR A 31 9.98 5.22 3.78
N VAL A 32 10.76 4.36 3.11
CA VAL A 32 11.72 3.46 3.77
C VAL A 32 13.10 4.05 3.62
N GLU A 33 13.79 4.19 4.75
CA GLU A 33 15.13 4.76 4.79
C GLU A 33 16.09 3.83 5.52
N ARG A 34 17.38 4.01 5.23
CA ARG A 34 18.49 3.29 5.89
C ARG A 34 18.32 1.76 5.87
N PHE A 35 17.71 1.24 4.81
CA PHE A 35 17.54 -0.19 4.64
C PHE A 35 18.89 -0.90 4.53
N THR A 36 19.09 -1.90 5.39
CA THR A 36 20.23 -2.81 5.36
C THR A 36 19.73 -4.25 5.46
N SER A 37 20.48 -5.18 4.89
CA SER A 37 20.18 -6.60 4.95
C SER A 37 21.43 -7.40 5.28
N THR A 38 21.28 -8.35 6.20
CA THR A 38 22.31 -9.32 6.56
C THR A 38 21.76 -10.72 6.32
N CYS A 39 22.23 -11.38 5.27
CA CYS A 39 21.76 -12.70 4.87
C CYS A 39 22.75 -13.81 5.23
N THR A 40 22.20 -14.91 5.72
CA THR A 40 22.87 -16.22 5.87
C THR A 40 22.30 -17.19 4.83
N ALA A 41 22.81 -18.42 4.79
CA ALA A 41 22.27 -19.46 3.92
C ALA A 41 20.81 -19.86 4.23
N ALA A 42 20.29 -19.52 5.43
CA ALA A 42 18.96 -19.93 5.88
C ALA A 42 17.97 -18.77 6.03
N THR A 43 18.43 -17.57 6.38
CA THR A 43 17.58 -16.40 6.63
C THR A 43 18.32 -15.10 6.36
N CYS A 44 17.57 -14.06 6.03
CA CYS A 44 17.99 -12.68 6.02
C CYS A 44 17.35 -11.93 7.19
N ARG A 45 18.16 -11.10 7.85
CA ARG A 45 17.71 -10.07 8.77
C ARG A 45 17.79 -8.72 8.07
N TYR A 46 16.80 -7.87 8.34
CA TYR A 46 16.69 -6.55 7.75
C TYR A 46 16.52 -5.51 8.83
N ASP A 47 17.16 -4.36 8.62
CA ASP A 47 17.07 -3.21 9.50
C ASP A 47 16.77 -1.98 8.66
N PHE A 48 15.75 -1.22 9.04
CA PHE A 48 15.33 -0.04 8.31
C PHE A 48 14.57 0.93 9.22
N ASN A 49 14.29 2.11 8.67
CA ASN A 49 13.41 3.11 9.27
C ASN A 49 12.22 3.36 8.34
N VAL A 50 11.10 3.75 8.91
CA VAL A 50 9.89 4.10 8.15
C VAL A 50 9.39 5.46 8.59
N THR A 51 9.14 6.35 7.63
CA THR A 51 8.56 7.67 7.89
C THR A 51 7.31 7.89 7.05
N GLY A 52 6.29 8.50 7.63
CA GLY A 52 5.05 8.87 6.96
C GLY A 52 4.71 10.32 7.24
N ALA A 53 4.41 11.08 6.18
CA ALA A 53 3.86 12.43 6.30
C ALA A 53 2.36 12.37 6.64
N VAL A 54 1.69 13.50 6.88
CA VAL A 54 0.23 13.49 7.05
C VAL A 54 -0.45 12.89 5.81
N GLY A 55 -1.31 11.89 6.02
CA GLY A 55 -1.98 11.16 4.96
C GLY A 55 -3.19 11.89 4.35
N PRO A 56 -3.69 11.43 3.18
CA PRO A 56 -4.77 12.09 2.46
C PRO A 56 -6.12 12.11 3.19
N LEU A 57 -6.29 11.30 4.24
CA LEU A 57 -7.48 11.26 5.10
C LEU A 57 -7.15 11.78 6.51
N ASN A 58 -6.17 12.68 6.63
CA ASN A 58 -5.67 13.21 7.91
C ASN A 58 -5.11 12.13 8.84
N GLN A 59 -4.53 11.07 8.27
CA GLN A 59 -3.70 10.16 9.06
C GLN A 59 -2.51 10.94 9.62
N PRO A 60 -2.12 10.71 10.88
CA PRO A 60 -1.02 11.44 11.49
C PRO A 60 0.31 11.07 10.85
N SER A 61 1.25 12.01 10.88
CA SER A 61 2.64 11.73 10.57
C SER A 61 3.25 10.79 11.61
N PHE A 62 4.27 10.05 11.18
CA PHE A 62 5.04 9.20 12.07
C PHE A 62 6.47 9.03 11.59
N ASP A 63 7.36 8.79 12.54
CA ASP A 63 8.72 8.35 12.38
C ASP A 63 8.92 7.06 13.20
N ALA A 64 9.30 5.98 12.53
CA ALA A 64 9.58 4.70 13.16
C ALA A 64 11.03 4.29 12.91
N TYR A 65 11.78 4.07 13.99
CA TYR A 65 13.20 3.74 13.96
C TYR A 65 13.50 2.39 14.59
N GLY A 66 14.58 1.76 14.12
CA GLY A 66 14.96 0.43 14.59
C GLY A 66 13.86 -0.58 14.28
N CYS A 67 13.32 -0.51 13.07
CA CYS A 67 12.43 -1.52 12.55
C CYS A 67 13.30 -2.68 12.06
N ASP A 68 13.10 -3.87 12.59
CA ASP A 68 13.79 -5.06 12.12
C ASP A 68 12.81 -6.20 11.82
N GLY A 69 13.21 -7.05 10.87
CA GLY A 69 12.41 -8.19 10.44
C GLY A 69 13.29 -9.32 9.90
N GLU A 70 12.74 -10.52 9.90
CA GLU A 70 13.38 -11.70 9.34
C GLU A 70 12.59 -12.22 8.14
N SER A 71 13.28 -12.79 7.15
CA SER A 71 12.68 -13.37 5.93
C SER A 71 11.78 -14.60 6.15
N VAL A 72 11.53 -14.97 7.41
CA VAL A 72 10.68 -16.09 7.80
C VAL A 72 9.22 -15.59 7.83
N PRO A 73 8.23 -16.35 7.33
CA PRO A 73 6.83 -15.93 7.41
C PRO A 73 6.38 -15.77 8.87
N GLY A 74 6.27 -14.51 9.31
CA GLY A 74 6.08 -14.15 10.71
C GLY A 74 4.93 -13.18 10.98
N VAL A 75 4.86 -12.76 12.25
CA VAL A 75 3.92 -11.77 12.78
C VAL A 75 4.48 -10.37 12.55
N PHE A 76 3.61 -9.35 12.53
CA PHE A 76 4.05 -7.96 12.53
C PHE A 76 4.73 -7.60 13.86
N GLU A 77 5.95 -7.06 13.79
CA GLU A 77 6.74 -6.68 14.97
C GLU A 77 6.82 -5.15 15.09
N PRO A 78 6.74 -4.60 16.31
CA PRO A 78 6.83 -3.16 16.52
C PRO A 78 8.27 -2.67 16.29
N CYS A 79 8.42 -1.48 15.70
CA CYS A 79 9.74 -0.84 15.63
C CYS A 79 10.20 -0.38 17.03
N ALA A 80 11.51 -0.36 17.25
CA ALA A 80 12.11 -0.05 18.56
C ALA A 80 11.80 1.37 19.08
N THR A 81 11.61 2.34 18.20
CA THR A 81 11.24 3.72 18.57
C THR A 81 10.14 4.22 17.66
N LEU A 82 9.11 4.83 18.26
CA LEU A 82 7.96 5.39 17.57
C LEU A 82 7.81 6.87 17.96
N GLY A 83 8.06 7.76 17.00
CA GLY A 83 7.58 9.14 17.02
C GLY A 83 6.26 9.19 16.27
N ILE A 84 5.14 9.14 16.98
CA ILE A 84 3.81 9.30 16.38
C ILE A 84 3.18 10.51 17.04
N ASP A 85 2.56 11.39 16.25
CA ASP A 85 1.91 12.61 16.75
C ASP A 85 0.67 12.33 17.62
N VAL A 86 0.18 11.09 17.60
CA VAL A 86 -0.94 10.59 18.39
C VAL A 86 -0.61 9.20 18.98
N LEU A 87 -1.43 8.72 19.91
CA LEU A 87 -1.30 7.36 20.42
C LEU A 87 -1.51 6.33 19.29
N GLY A 88 -0.54 5.42 19.13
CA GLY A 88 -0.56 4.46 18.04
C GLY A 88 0.63 3.50 18.04
N SER A 89 0.75 2.71 16.99
CA SER A 89 1.85 1.80 16.74
C SER A 89 2.17 1.69 15.26
N VAL A 90 3.46 1.64 14.92
CA VAL A 90 3.94 1.17 13.61
C VAL A 90 4.56 -0.20 13.82
N LYS A 91 4.03 -1.19 13.10
CA LYS A 91 4.59 -2.53 13.05
C LYS A 91 4.99 -2.87 11.64
N ILE A 92 5.96 -3.76 11.50
CA ILE A 92 6.47 -4.15 10.20
C ILE A 92 6.49 -5.67 10.08
N LYS A 93 6.43 -6.14 8.84
CA LYS A 93 6.72 -7.52 8.49
C LYS A 93 7.53 -7.52 7.21
N GLU A 94 8.53 -8.36 7.13
CA GLU A 94 9.29 -8.57 5.91
C GLU A 94 9.03 -9.98 5.39
N LEU A 95 8.84 -10.10 4.08
CA LEU A 95 8.65 -11.39 3.41
C LEU A 95 9.47 -11.43 2.14
N ASN A 96 10.19 -12.53 1.96
CA ASN A 96 10.75 -12.86 0.68
C ASN A 96 9.65 -13.49 -0.21
N LEU A 97 9.17 -12.75 -1.21
CA LEU A 97 8.17 -13.23 -2.18
C LEU A 97 8.81 -13.70 -3.50
N GLY A 98 10.12 -13.96 -3.50
CA GLY A 98 10.87 -14.48 -4.64
C GLY A 98 12.16 -13.71 -4.88
N ASP A 99 12.10 -12.74 -5.78
CA ASP A 99 13.24 -11.99 -6.33
C ASP A 99 13.57 -10.70 -5.57
N LYS A 100 12.73 -10.31 -4.59
CA LYS A 100 12.92 -9.13 -3.76
C LYS A 100 12.45 -9.37 -2.32
N ALA A 101 13.10 -8.70 -1.38
CA ALA A 101 12.59 -8.48 -0.04
C ALA A 101 11.39 -7.53 -0.12
N ASN A 102 10.26 -7.89 0.51
CA ASN A 102 9.06 -7.06 0.55
C ASN A 102 8.81 -6.63 1.99
N VAL A 103 8.76 -5.32 2.21
CA VAL A 103 8.45 -4.73 3.51
C VAL A 103 6.98 -4.35 3.55
N PHE A 104 6.27 -4.87 4.54
CA PHE A 104 4.89 -4.55 4.87
C PHE A 104 4.89 -3.70 6.14
N VAL A 105 4.11 -2.62 6.13
CA VAL A 105 3.96 -1.72 7.27
C VAL A 105 2.49 -1.68 7.68
N GLU A 106 2.25 -1.94 8.96
CA GLU A 106 0.97 -1.78 9.63
C GLU A 106 1.03 -0.54 10.53
N PHE A 107 0.31 0.50 10.15
CA PHE A 107 0.16 1.71 10.95
C PHE A 107 -1.21 1.72 11.62
N SER A 108 -1.23 1.82 12.95
CA SER A 108 -2.44 1.91 13.77
C SER A 108 -2.37 3.14 14.66
N PHE A 109 -3.46 3.87 14.81
CA PHE A 109 -3.54 5.06 15.65
C PHE A 109 -4.97 5.28 16.15
N GLU A 110 -5.09 5.92 17.32
CA GLU A 110 -6.39 6.31 17.88
C GLU A 110 -6.81 7.68 17.32
N GLN A 111 -8.01 7.75 16.75
CA GLN A 111 -8.65 9.02 16.41
C GLN A 111 -9.61 9.40 17.54
N TRP A 112 -9.28 10.49 18.24
CA TRP A 112 -10.22 11.13 19.16
C TRP A 112 -11.19 11.97 18.33
N VAL A 113 -12.45 11.55 18.28
CA VAL A 113 -13.57 12.26 17.65
C VAL A 113 -14.15 13.28 18.61
#